data_AF-A0A1S3J6C3-F1
#
_entry.id   AF-A0A1S3J6C3-F1
#
_cell.length_a   1.000
_cell.length_b   1.000
_cell.length_c   1.000
_cell.angle_alpha   90.00
_cell.angle_beta   90.00
_cell.angle_gamma   90.00
#
_symmetry.space_group_name_H-M   'P 1'
#
loop_
_entity.id
_entity.type
_entity.pdbx_description
1 polymer ?
#
loop_
_entity_poly.entity_id
_entity_poly.type
_entity_poly.pdbx_seq_one_letter_code
_entity_poly.pdbx_strand_id
1 'polypeptide(L)'
;MAGFLPSWKNVKEIGNQVLGHGDYQQATDHYSHAIFLAEVCGGASIWELSALYSNRSHSFAKLGFIEQALQDAFHCIEINRNWFKGYWRAGQALKLLHKPQEALQVFSDGCALVNEDDGKNFHTKVDFIVEIVSLSHEIGSWMHLATHVRARDNVWSQLLFCMAKKKKWETLLILLMGTGVFRKESVMFNYQGKFPKISTQKICLTNLIKYCASQADPSFVHLAINLLQHGSKETDITLETGDTPFHAALTIAVRTSNTDLLWHLVNSNPDRVKGVQDARGDTLLHKLAKTLAREPSLLFGDVTSELMEKKAKVSLRLYSQPRSQQRVELGYSGK
;
A
#
# COMPACT_ATOMS: atom_id res chain seq x y z
N MET A 1 -31.56 -32.10 -43.10
CA MET A 1 -30.20 -31.53 -43.03
C MET A 1 -29.82 -31.44 -41.56
N ALA A 2 -28.96 -32.31 -41.06
CA ALA A 2 -28.41 -32.14 -39.72
C ALA A 2 -27.39 -30.98 -39.80
N GLY A 3 -27.82 -29.79 -39.40
CA GLY A 3 -26.93 -28.64 -39.29
C GLY A 3 -25.83 -28.98 -38.29
N PHE A 4 -24.58 -28.87 -38.73
CA PHE A 4 -23.41 -29.11 -37.89
C PHE A 4 -23.47 -28.12 -36.71
N LEU A 5 -23.80 -28.60 -35.50
CA LEU A 5 -23.79 -27.74 -34.32
C LEU A 5 -22.39 -27.15 -34.18
N PRO A 6 -22.26 -25.83 -33.95
CA PRO A 6 -20.95 -25.22 -33.78
C PRO A 6 -20.27 -25.84 -32.56
N SER A 7 -18.95 -26.04 -32.61
CA SER A 7 -18.22 -26.49 -31.42
C SER A 7 -18.34 -25.45 -30.30
N TRP A 8 -18.59 -25.89 -29.07
CA TRP A 8 -18.61 -24.99 -27.90
C TRP A 8 -17.32 -24.16 -27.78
N LYS A 9 -16.18 -24.68 -28.27
CA LYS A 9 -14.89 -23.96 -28.31
C LYS A 9 -14.94 -22.74 -29.23
N ASN A 10 -15.60 -22.86 -30.38
CA ASN A 10 -15.76 -21.75 -31.32
C ASN A 10 -16.69 -20.68 -30.72
N VAL A 11 -17.80 -21.10 -30.11
CA VAL A 11 -18.76 -20.18 -29.46
C VAL A 11 -18.10 -19.45 -28.28
N LYS A 12 -17.33 -20.17 -27.46
CA LYS A 12 -16.51 -19.58 -26.39
C LYS A 12 -15.57 -18.50 -26.93
N GLU A 13 -14.89 -18.76 -28.05
CA GLU A 13 -13.91 -17.82 -28.60
C GLU A 13 -14.58 -16.54 -29.10
N ILE A 14 -15.75 -16.64 -29.74
CA ILE A 14 -16.57 -15.48 -30.07
C ILE A 14 -16.94 -14.72 -28.79
N GLY A 15 -17.38 -15.44 -27.75
CA GLY A 15 -17.64 -14.88 -26.42
C GLY A 15 -16.46 -14.10 -25.84
N ASN A 16 -15.24 -14.64 -25.94
CA ASN A 16 -14.01 -13.97 -25.49
C ASN A 16 -13.72 -12.69 -26.29
N GLN A 17 -13.96 -12.70 -27.60
CA GLN A 17 -13.74 -11.53 -28.47
C GLN A 17 -14.70 -10.39 -28.12
N VAL A 18 -16.00 -10.68 -28.03
CA VAL A 18 -17.01 -9.66 -27.69
C VAL A 18 -16.83 -9.16 -26.24
N LEU A 19 -16.42 -10.05 -25.32
CA LEU A 19 -16.04 -9.66 -23.96
C LEU A 19 -14.86 -8.68 -23.97
N GLY A 20 -13.85 -8.93 -24.81
CA GLY A 20 -12.70 -8.04 -25.01
C GLY A 20 -13.07 -6.66 -25.54
N HIS A 21 -14.16 -6.56 -26.32
CA HIS A 21 -14.72 -5.29 -26.80
C HIS A 21 -15.66 -4.62 -25.78
N GLY A 22 -15.93 -5.25 -24.64
CA GLY A 22 -16.83 -4.75 -23.62
C GLY A 22 -18.32 -4.93 -23.93
N ASP A 23 -18.67 -5.76 -24.93
CA ASP A 23 -20.07 -6.14 -25.18
C ASP A 23 -20.46 -7.31 -24.27
N TYR A 24 -20.85 -6.97 -23.05
CA TYR A 24 -21.18 -7.94 -22.01
C TYR A 24 -22.49 -8.68 -22.28
N GLN A 25 -23.41 -8.09 -23.05
CA GLN A 25 -24.69 -8.73 -23.39
C GLN A 25 -24.41 -9.89 -24.36
N GLN A 26 -23.76 -9.63 -25.48
CA GLN A 26 -23.39 -10.67 -26.44
C GLN A 26 -22.45 -11.70 -25.81
N ALA A 27 -21.51 -11.27 -24.95
CA ALA A 27 -20.65 -12.20 -24.22
C ALA A 27 -21.46 -13.19 -23.37
N THR A 28 -22.47 -12.70 -22.66
CA THR A 28 -23.36 -13.54 -21.83
C THR A 28 -24.11 -14.56 -22.66
N ASP A 29 -24.65 -14.15 -23.81
CA ASP A 29 -25.39 -15.03 -24.72
C ASP A 29 -24.48 -16.12 -25.30
N HIS A 30 -23.27 -15.75 -25.75
CA HIS A 30 -22.29 -16.70 -26.27
C HIS A 30 -21.77 -17.65 -25.19
N TYR A 31 -21.48 -17.19 -23.97
CA TYR A 31 -21.07 -18.10 -22.91
C TYR A 31 -22.19 -19.03 -22.48
N SER A 32 -23.45 -18.57 -22.43
CA SER A 32 -24.60 -19.43 -22.14
C SER A 32 -24.78 -20.52 -23.19
N HIS A 33 -24.64 -20.16 -24.48
CA HIS A 33 -24.67 -21.12 -25.58
C HIS A 33 -23.48 -22.11 -25.48
N ALA A 34 -22.27 -21.61 -25.21
CA ALA A 34 -21.09 -22.46 -25.07
C ALA A 34 -21.21 -23.44 -23.89
N ILE A 35 -21.76 -23.02 -22.75
CA ILE A 35 -22.04 -23.89 -21.59
C ILE A 35 -23.04 -24.97 -21.98
N PHE A 36 -24.17 -24.59 -22.60
CA PHE A 36 -25.17 -25.55 -23.06
C PHE A 36 -24.58 -26.61 -23.98
N LEU A 37 -23.79 -26.22 -24.98
CA LEU A 37 -23.14 -27.16 -25.88
C LEU A 37 -22.09 -28.02 -25.17
N ALA A 38 -21.32 -27.44 -24.24
CA ALA A 38 -20.30 -28.16 -23.49
C ALA A 38 -20.90 -29.26 -22.59
N GLU A 39 -22.07 -29.00 -21.99
CA GLU A 39 -22.80 -29.94 -21.14
C GLU A 39 -23.54 -31.00 -21.96
N VAL A 40 -24.20 -30.60 -23.05
CA VAL A 40 -25.01 -31.51 -23.90
C VAL A 40 -24.14 -32.39 -24.79
N CYS A 41 -23.13 -31.82 -25.45
CA CYS A 41 -22.25 -32.57 -26.35
C CYS A 41 -21.09 -33.23 -25.60
N GLY A 42 -20.85 -32.84 -24.35
CA GLY A 42 -19.74 -33.33 -23.54
C GLY A 42 -18.36 -32.89 -24.05
N GLY A 43 -17.31 -33.45 -23.44
CA GLY A 43 -15.92 -33.25 -23.88
C GLY A 43 -15.24 -31.96 -23.42
N ALA A 44 -15.92 -31.11 -22.63
CA ALA A 44 -15.27 -30.04 -21.89
C ALA A 44 -14.68 -30.57 -20.58
N SER A 45 -13.43 -30.23 -20.31
CA SER A 45 -12.80 -30.51 -19.01
C SER A 45 -13.39 -29.61 -17.91
N ILE A 46 -13.19 -30.01 -16.65
CA ILE A 46 -13.58 -29.18 -15.49
C ILE A 46 -12.97 -27.78 -15.55
N TRP A 47 -11.75 -27.63 -16.08
CA TRP A 47 -11.07 -26.33 -16.23
C TRP A 47 -11.73 -25.45 -17.28
N GLU A 48 -12.19 -26.04 -18.38
CA GLU A 48 -12.87 -25.31 -19.46
C GLU A 48 -14.27 -24.88 -19.04
N LEU A 49 -15.04 -25.74 -18.35
CA LEU A 49 -16.34 -25.39 -17.80
C LEU A 49 -16.22 -24.27 -16.75
N SER A 50 -15.26 -24.37 -15.82
CA SER A 50 -15.02 -23.29 -14.84
C SER A 50 -14.63 -21.97 -15.50
N ALA A 51 -13.88 -21.99 -16.60
CA ALA A 51 -13.57 -20.77 -17.34
C ALA A 51 -14.83 -20.13 -17.97
N LEU A 52 -15.74 -20.95 -18.53
CA LEU A 52 -17.00 -20.47 -19.11
C LEU A 52 -17.90 -19.83 -18.05
N TYR A 53 -18.18 -20.53 -16.95
CA TYR A 53 -18.97 -19.99 -15.84
C TYR A 53 -18.33 -18.74 -15.22
N SER A 54 -17.02 -18.72 -15.03
CA SER A 54 -16.30 -17.55 -14.50
C SER A 54 -16.38 -16.33 -15.42
N ASN A 55 -16.37 -16.52 -16.74
CA ASN A 55 -16.49 -15.42 -17.71
C ASN A 55 -17.94 -14.94 -17.87
N ARG A 56 -18.92 -15.84 -17.80
CA ARG A 56 -20.33 -15.47 -17.78
C ARG A 56 -20.70 -14.70 -16.51
N SER A 57 -20.23 -15.18 -15.35
CA SER A 57 -20.31 -14.45 -14.07
C SER A 57 -19.77 -13.01 -14.18
N HIS A 58 -18.61 -12.85 -14.83
CA HIS A 58 -18.05 -11.52 -15.05
C HIS A 58 -18.96 -10.62 -15.89
N SER A 59 -19.53 -11.18 -16.95
CA SER A 59 -20.42 -10.46 -17.88
C SER A 59 -21.70 -10.05 -17.17
N PHE A 60 -22.33 -10.95 -16.41
CA PHE A 60 -23.48 -10.64 -15.57
C PHE A 60 -23.20 -9.50 -14.58
N ALA A 61 -22.05 -9.55 -13.88
CA ALA A 61 -21.67 -8.49 -12.94
C ALA A 61 -21.53 -7.12 -13.63
N LYS A 62 -21.03 -7.10 -14.88
CA LYS A 62 -20.88 -5.88 -15.68
C LYS A 62 -22.21 -5.32 -16.20
N LEU A 63 -23.20 -6.17 -16.36
CA LEU A 63 -24.58 -5.80 -16.70
C LEU A 63 -25.41 -5.40 -15.49
N GLY A 64 -24.88 -5.55 -14.26
CA GLY A 64 -25.61 -5.27 -13.02
C GLY A 64 -26.48 -6.43 -12.52
N PHE A 65 -26.39 -7.61 -13.16
CA PHE A 65 -27.07 -8.84 -12.74
C PHE A 65 -26.25 -9.56 -11.66
N ILE A 66 -26.18 -8.97 -10.47
CA ILE A 66 -25.21 -9.35 -9.44
C ILE A 66 -25.52 -10.73 -8.83
N GLU A 67 -26.79 -11.05 -8.64
CA GLU A 67 -27.24 -12.35 -8.12
C GLU A 67 -26.90 -13.49 -9.08
N GLN A 68 -27.15 -13.30 -10.38
CA GLN A 68 -26.75 -14.26 -11.42
C GLN A 68 -25.22 -14.39 -11.50
N ALA A 69 -24.51 -13.28 -11.36
CA ALA A 69 -23.04 -13.31 -11.30
C ALA A 69 -22.53 -14.13 -10.12
N LEU A 70 -23.15 -13.97 -8.94
CA LEU A 70 -22.80 -14.74 -7.75
C LEU A 70 -23.13 -16.23 -7.91
N GLN A 71 -24.30 -16.55 -8.49
CA GLN A 71 -24.70 -17.93 -8.76
C GLN A 71 -23.68 -18.64 -9.67
N ASP A 72 -23.31 -18.02 -10.79
CA ASP A 72 -22.29 -18.56 -11.69
C ASP A 72 -20.91 -18.67 -11.01
N ALA A 73 -20.57 -17.71 -10.15
CA ALA A 73 -19.30 -17.75 -9.43
C ALA A 73 -19.23 -18.92 -8.44
N PHE A 74 -20.30 -19.18 -7.68
CA PHE A 74 -20.35 -20.33 -6.78
C PHE A 74 -20.42 -21.65 -7.54
N HIS A 75 -21.19 -21.71 -8.62
CA HIS A 75 -21.21 -22.91 -9.46
C HIS A 75 -19.83 -23.22 -10.06
N CYS A 76 -19.09 -22.19 -10.46
CA CYS A 76 -17.70 -22.33 -10.88
C CYS A 76 -16.80 -22.95 -9.78
N ILE A 77 -16.99 -22.56 -8.52
CA ILE A 77 -16.24 -23.08 -7.37
C ILE A 77 -16.65 -24.53 -7.05
N GLU A 78 -17.94 -24.85 -7.18
CA GLU A 78 -18.47 -26.21 -7.02
C GLU A 78 -17.87 -27.18 -8.05
N ILE A 79 -17.80 -26.76 -9.32
CA ILE A 79 -17.19 -27.54 -10.40
C ILE A 79 -15.68 -27.74 -10.18
N ASN A 80 -14.96 -26.66 -9.84
CA ASN A 80 -13.51 -26.70 -9.66
C ASN A 80 -13.06 -25.82 -8.51
N ARG A 81 -12.88 -26.45 -7.35
CA ARG A 81 -12.37 -25.80 -6.13
C ARG A 81 -10.94 -25.25 -6.26
N ASN A 82 -10.18 -25.65 -7.28
CA ASN A 82 -8.83 -25.13 -7.53
C ASN A 82 -8.81 -23.93 -8.48
N TRP A 83 -9.97 -23.50 -8.99
CA TRP A 83 -10.07 -22.36 -9.90
C TRP A 83 -10.24 -21.04 -9.13
N PHE A 84 -9.12 -20.43 -8.74
CA PHE A 84 -9.11 -19.18 -7.95
C PHE A 84 -9.93 -18.05 -8.57
N LYS A 85 -10.10 -17.99 -9.91
CA LYS A 85 -10.92 -16.95 -10.54
C LYS A 85 -12.40 -17.06 -10.16
N GLY A 86 -12.91 -18.25 -9.84
CA GLY A 86 -14.28 -18.42 -9.32
C GLY A 86 -14.47 -17.67 -8.01
N TYR A 87 -13.53 -17.85 -7.07
CA TYR A 87 -13.48 -17.11 -5.81
C TYR A 87 -13.36 -15.60 -6.01
N TRP A 88 -12.54 -15.16 -6.97
CA TRP A 88 -12.46 -13.74 -7.32
C TRP A 88 -13.82 -13.19 -7.78
N ARG A 89 -14.54 -13.91 -8.64
CA ARG A 89 -15.88 -13.49 -9.09
C ARG A 89 -16.89 -13.45 -7.93
N ALA A 90 -16.88 -14.47 -7.08
CA ALA A 90 -17.77 -14.56 -5.92
C ALA A 90 -17.53 -13.39 -4.96
N GLY A 91 -16.27 -13.11 -4.63
CA GLY A 91 -15.91 -12.00 -3.74
C GLY A 91 -16.34 -10.64 -4.30
N GLN A 92 -16.16 -10.40 -5.60
CA GLN A 92 -16.60 -9.14 -6.22
C GLN A 92 -18.13 -9.02 -6.24
N ALA A 93 -18.86 -10.10 -6.53
CA ALA A 93 -20.33 -10.09 -6.48
C ALA A 93 -20.84 -9.87 -5.05
N LEU A 94 -20.26 -10.53 -4.03
CA LEU A 94 -20.63 -10.33 -2.63
C LEU A 94 -20.35 -8.91 -2.13
N LYS A 95 -19.28 -8.27 -2.60
CA LYS A 95 -19.04 -6.85 -2.35
C LYS A 95 -20.14 -5.96 -2.91
N LEU A 96 -20.58 -6.22 -4.15
CA LEU A 96 -21.67 -5.48 -4.79
C LEU A 96 -23.02 -5.71 -4.11
N LEU A 97 -23.20 -6.86 -3.46
CA LEU A 97 -24.37 -7.16 -2.62
C LEU A 97 -24.24 -6.65 -1.17
N HIS A 98 -23.21 -5.88 -0.84
CA HIS A 98 -22.95 -5.37 0.51
C HIS A 98 -22.83 -6.47 1.58
N LYS A 99 -22.16 -7.58 1.24
CA LYS A 99 -21.87 -8.71 2.14
C LYS A 99 -20.36 -8.83 2.43
N PRO A 100 -19.76 -7.89 3.17
CA PRO A 100 -18.31 -7.78 3.27
C PRO A 100 -17.66 -8.95 4.01
N GLN A 101 -18.34 -9.56 5.00
CA GLN A 101 -17.81 -10.72 5.72
C GLN A 101 -17.75 -11.98 4.85
N GLU A 102 -18.81 -12.24 4.06
CA GLU A 102 -18.83 -13.35 3.10
C GLU A 102 -17.77 -13.12 2.00
N ALA A 103 -17.67 -11.89 1.50
CA ALA A 103 -16.66 -11.51 0.51
C ALA A 103 -15.23 -11.75 1.04
N LEU A 104 -14.96 -11.35 2.28
CA LEU A 104 -13.66 -11.51 2.93
C LEU A 104 -13.24 -12.99 2.99
N GLN A 105 -14.19 -13.87 3.32
CA GLN A 105 -13.95 -15.31 3.37
C GLN A 105 -13.59 -15.86 1.99
N VAL A 106 -14.42 -15.62 0.97
CA VAL A 106 -14.17 -16.18 -0.36
C VAL A 106 -12.91 -15.62 -1.03
N PHE A 107 -12.58 -14.33 -0.79
CA PHE A 107 -11.31 -13.79 -1.27
C PHE A 107 -10.12 -14.46 -0.58
N SER A 108 -10.21 -14.75 0.71
CA SER A 108 -9.14 -15.41 1.46
C SER A 108 -8.94 -16.85 0.99
N ASP A 109 -10.03 -17.59 0.77
CA ASP A 109 -10.00 -18.94 0.21
C ASP A 109 -9.39 -18.95 -1.20
N GLY A 110 -9.83 -18.04 -2.07
CA GLY A 110 -9.26 -17.88 -3.41
C GLY A 110 -7.79 -17.49 -3.39
N CYS A 111 -7.40 -16.59 -2.47
CA CYS A 111 -6.01 -16.16 -2.30
C CYS A 111 -5.10 -17.33 -1.96
N ALA A 112 -5.53 -18.27 -1.12
CA ALA A 112 -4.74 -19.44 -0.73
C ALA A 112 -4.37 -20.35 -1.92
N LEU A 113 -5.19 -20.36 -2.98
CA LEU A 113 -4.97 -21.16 -4.19
C LEU A 113 -3.98 -20.52 -5.18
N VAL A 114 -3.72 -19.22 -5.05
CA VAL A 114 -2.85 -18.49 -5.99
C VAL A 114 -1.38 -18.78 -5.67
N ASN A 115 -0.71 -19.45 -6.61
CA ASN A 115 0.74 -19.64 -6.59
C ASN A 115 1.43 -18.38 -7.12
N GLU A 116 2.19 -17.72 -6.25
CA GLU A 116 2.90 -16.48 -6.56
C GLU A 116 4.31 -16.67 -7.16
N ASP A 117 4.79 -17.91 -7.26
CA ASP A 117 6.12 -18.23 -7.80
C ASP A 117 6.15 -18.35 -9.33
N ASP A 118 5.01 -18.53 -9.98
CA ASP A 118 4.90 -18.69 -11.43
C ASP A 118 5.04 -17.38 -12.23
N GLY A 119 5.16 -16.24 -11.53
CA GLY A 119 5.25 -14.88 -12.09
C GLY A 119 3.96 -14.39 -12.75
N LYS A 120 3.21 -15.26 -13.43
CA LYS A 120 1.95 -14.95 -14.13
C LYS A 120 0.85 -14.52 -13.17
N ASN A 121 0.79 -15.16 -12.00
CA ASN A 121 -0.24 -14.92 -11.00
C ASN A 121 0.23 -14.01 -9.86
N PHE A 122 1.43 -13.45 -9.94
CA PHE A 122 1.96 -12.50 -8.94
C PHE A 122 0.99 -11.33 -8.69
N HIS A 123 0.55 -10.67 -9.76
CA HIS A 123 -0.39 -9.56 -9.64
C HIS A 123 -1.77 -10.00 -9.15
N THR A 124 -2.22 -11.18 -9.55
CA THR A 124 -3.46 -11.76 -9.03
C THR A 124 -3.40 -11.98 -7.52
N LYS A 125 -2.27 -12.50 -7.00
CA LYS A 125 -2.07 -12.63 -5.55
C LYS A 125 -2.16 -11.28 -4.86
N VAL A 126 -1.49 -10.26 -5.40
CA VAL A 126 -1.57 -8.88 -4.89
C VAL A 126 -3.01 -8.38 -4.88
N ASP A 127 -3.76 -8.56 -5.97
CA ASP A 127 -5.14 -8.09 -6.09
C ASP A 127 -6.07 -8.73 -5.06
N PHE A 128 -5.94 -10.05 -4.82
CA PHE A 128 -6.67 -10.73 -3.75
C PHE A 128 -6.39 -10.09 -2.38
N ILE A 129 -5.12 -9.90 -2.04
CA ILE A 129 -4.76 -9.35 -0.73
C ILE A 129 -5.18 -7.88 -0.60
N VAL A 130 -5.15 -7.09 -1.70
CA VAL A 130 -5.68 -5.72 -1.72
C VAL A 130 -7.16 -5.69 -1.36
N GLU A 131 -7.96 -6.62 -1.87
CA GLU A 131 -9.39 -6.72 -1.53
C GLU A 131 -9.61 -7.15 -0.08
N ILE A 132 -8.88 -8.18 0.39
CA ILE A 132 -8.94 -8.64 1.78
C ILE A 132 -8.59 -7.51 2.76
N VAL A 133 -7.53 -6.75 2.48
CA VAL A 133 -7.12 -5.60 3.31
C VAL A 133 -8.17 -4.51 3.32
N SER A 134 -8.76 -4.21 2.16
CA SER A 134 -9.81 -3.19 2.04
C SER A 134 -11.05 -3.57 2.86
N LEU A 135 -11.47 -4.83 2.76
CA LEU A 135 -12.60 -5.38 3.53
C LEU A 135 -12.30 -5.47 5.03
N SER A 136 -11.07 -5.85 5.40
CA SER A 136 -10.65 -5.90 6.82
C SER A 136 -10.71 -4.53 7.47
N HIS A 137 -10.34 -3.49 6.73
CA HIS A 137 -10.47 -2.11 7.17
C HIS A 137 -11.94 -1.68 7.28
N GLU A 138 -12.78 -1.99 6.29
CA GLU A 138 -14.23 -1.69 6.29
C GLU A 138 -14.96 -2.34 7.47
N ILE A 139 -14.66 -3.62 7.76
CA ILE A 139 -15.26 -4.37 8.87
C ILE A 139 -14.66 -3.95 10.23
N GLY A 140 -13.48 -3.32 10.22
CA GLY A 140 -12.73 -3.02 11.44
C GLY A 140 -12.12 -4.27 12.11
N SER A 141 -11.97 -5.37 11.37
CA SER A 141 -11.42 -6.63 11.87
C SER A 141 -10.25 -7.10 11.02
N TRP A 142 -9.05 -7.11 11.62
CA TRP A 142 -7.79 -7.46 10.98
C TRP A 142 -7.33 -8.89 11.30
N MET A 143 -8.05 -9.57 12.21
CA MET A 143 -7.67 -10.91 12.67
C MET A 143 -7.69 -11.92 11.52
N HIS A 144 -8.63 -11.77 10.58
CA HIS A 144 -8.74 -12.66 9.43
C HIS A 144 -7.52 -12.56 8.52
N LEU A 145 -7.08 -11.33 8.19
CA LEU A 145 -5.85 -11.08 7.43
C LEU A 145 -4.64 -11.72 8.10
N ALA A 146 -4.47 -11.53 9.41
CA ALA A 146 -3.32 -12.03 10.16
C ALA A 146 -3.25 -13.57 10.20
N THR A 147 -4.39 -14.23 10.27
CA THR A 147 -4.48 -15.69 10.45
C THR A 147 -4.50 -16.46 9.13
N HIS A 148 -5.18 -15.95 8.10
CA HIS A 148 -5.47 -16.70 6.87
C HIS A 148 -4.61 -16.30 5.67
N VAL A 149 -4.01 -15.10 5.64
CA VAL A 149 -3.24 -14.63 4.49
C VAL A 149 -1.75 -14.91 4.68
N ARG A 150 -1.14 -15.54 3.65
CA ARG A 150 0.29 -15.80 3.53
C ARG A 150 0.75 -15.39 2.14
N ALA A 151 1.85 -14.62 2.08
CA ALA A 151 2.49 -14.17 0.85
C ALA A 151 3.96 -13.77 1.12
N ARG A 152 4.81 -13.79 0.09
CA ARG A 152 6.22 -13.36 0.18
C ARG A 152 6.34 -11.84 0.28
N ASP A 153 7.52 -11.40 0.73
CA ASP A 153 7.86 -10.00 0.96
C ASP A 153 7.67 -9.10 -0.28
N ASN A 154 7.90 -9.62 -1.49
CA ASN A 154 7.71 -8.86 -2.74
C ASN A 154 6.22 -8.59 -3.04
N VAL A 155 5.32 -9.53 -2.71
CA VAL A 155 3.86 -9.35 -2.81
C VAL A 155 3.42 -8.26 -1.83
N TRP A 156 3.89 -8.31 -0.58
CA TRP A 156 3.62 -7.27 0.41
C TRP A 156 4.17 -5.90 0.00
N SER A 157 5.40 -5.84 -0.51
CA SER A 157 6.01 -4.60 -1.03
C SER A 157 5.16 -3.98 -2.15
N GLN A 158 4.66 -4.81 -3.08
CA GLN A 158 3.78 -4.35 -4.16
C GLN A 158 2.40 -3.90 -3.62
N LEU A 159 1.84 -4.58 -2.62
CA LEU A 159 0.59 -4.17 -1.97
C LEU A 159 0.72 -2.80 -1.30
N LEU A 160 1.78 -2.57 -0.53
CA LEU A 160 2.02 -1.28 0.13
C LEU A 160 2.14 -0.16 -0.90
N PHE A 161 2.83 -0.42 -2.02
CA PHE A 161 2.89 0.51 -3.15
C PHE A 161 1.49 0.81 -3.73
N CYS A 162 0.66 -0.21 -3.94
CA CYS A 162 -0.72 -0.02 -4.42
C CYS A 162 -1.56 0.82 -3.44
N MET A 163 -1.44 0.58 -2.13
CA MET A 163 -2.16 1.34 -1.10
C MET A 163 -1.70 2.80 -1.02
N ALA A 164 -0.39 3.04 -1.14
CA ALA A 164 0.18 4.39 -1.20
C ALA A 164 -0.31 5.16 -2.43
N LYS A 165 -0.36 4.52 -3.61
CA LYS A 165 -0.90 5.12 -4.85
C LYS A 165 -2.38 5.51 -4.68
N LYS A 166 -3.15 4.70 -3.95
CA LYS A 166 -4.56 4.98 -3.60
C LYS A 166 -4.72 5.94 -2.40
N LYS A 167 -3.62 6.48 -1.85
CA LYS A 167 -3.59 7.37 -0.67
C LYS A 167 -4.28 6.78 0.57
N LYS A 168 -4.20 5.45 0.75
CA LYS A 168 -4.78 4.74 1.90
C LYS A 168 -3.79 4.72 3.08
N TRP A 169 -3.52 5.89 3.65
CA TRP A 169 -2.47 6.07 4.68
C TRP A 169 -2.79 5.37 5.99
N GLU A 170 -4.04 5.41 6.45
CA GLU A 170 -4.47 4.69 7.66
C GLU A 170 -4.31 3.17 7.52
N THR A 171 -4.65 2.63 6.34
CA THR A 171 -4.42 1.22 6.01
C THR A 171 -2.92 0.88 6.07
N LEU A 172 -2.05 1.71 5.50
CA LEU A 172 -0.61 1.52 5.55
C LEU A 172 -0.07 1.58 6.98
N LEU A 173 -0.57 2.53 7.78
CA LEU A 173 -0.23 2.67 9.19
C LEU A 173 -0.58 1.39 9.95
N ILE A 174 -1.79 0.86 9.79
CA ILE A 174 -2.22 -0.37 10.46
C ILE A 174 -1.41 -1.59 9.99
N LEU A 175 -1.12 -1.69 8.69
CA LEU A 175 -0.35 -2.82 8.15
C LEU A 175 1.09 -2.85 8.66
N LEU A 176 1.73 -1.70 8.82
CA LEU A 176 3.14 -1.59 9.22
C LEU A 176 3.33 -1.47 10.74
N MET A 177 2.37 -0.86 11.44
CA MET A 177 2.49 -0.51 12.86
C MET A 177 1.43 -1.18 13.75
N GLY A 178 0.45 -1.88 13.17
CA GLY A 178 -0.62 -2.56 13.90
C GLY A 178 -1.81 -1.68 14.29
N THR A 179 -2.86 -2.31 14.81
CA THR A 179 -4.11 -1.64 15.21
C THR A 179 -3.99 -0.88 16.53
N GLY A 180 -2.96 -1.16 17.33
CA GLY A 180 -2.71 -0.52 18.63
C GLY A 180 -2.37 0.97 18.54
N VAL A 181 -2.03 1.47 17.35
CA VAL A 181 -1.78 2.91 17.12
C VAL A 181 -3.00 3.78 17.47
N PHE A 182 -4.22 3.21 17.43
CA PHE A 182 -5.47 3.93 17.71
C PHE A 182 -6.10 3.63 19.09
N ARG A 183 -5.48 2.79 19.96
CA ARG A 183 -6.04 2.45 21.28
C ARG A 183 -4.95 2.48 22.37
N LYS A 184 -5.18 3.26 23.44
CA LYS A 184 -4.28 3.33 24.61
C LYS A 184 -4.13 2.01 25.37
N GLU A 185 -5.06 1.08 25.22
CA GLU A 185 -5.04 -0.22 25.88
C GLU A 185 -5.43 -1.32 24.88
N SER A 186 -4.62 -2.37 24.86
CA SER A 186 -4.88 -3.70 24.28
C SER A 186 -4.41 -4.02 22.85
N VAL A 187 -3.74 -5.19 22.85
CA VAL A 187 -3.37 -6.10 21.78
C VAL A 187 -2.36 -5.55 20.78
N MET A 188 -1.12 -5.54 21.26
CA MET A 188 0.04 -5.96 20.49
C MET A 188 -0.32 -7.20 19.65
N PHE A 189 -0.78 -7.00 18.42
CA PHE A 189 -0.18 -7.80 17.38
C PHE A 189 1.28 -7.37 17.39
N ASN A 190 2.13 -8.21 17.99
CA ASN A 190 3.53 -8.25 17.67
C ASN A 190 3.65 -8.44 16.15
N TYR A 191 3.49 -7.37 15.38
CA TYR A 191 4.32 -7.12 14.21
C TYR A 191 5.70 -6.64 14.69
N GLN A 192 6.26 -7.33 15.69
CA GLN A 192 7.69 -7.38 15.88
C GLN A 192 8.26 -8.23 14.73
N GLY A 193 8.52 -7.58 13.59
CA GLY A 193 9.51 -8.03 12.62
C GLY A 193 9.31 -9.43 12.00
N LYS A 194 8.19 -9.66 11.29
CA LYS A 194 8.14 -10.69 10.24
C LYS A 194 8.09 -10.12 8.81
N PHE A 195 8.62 -8.92 8.62
CA PHE A 195 8.90 -8.34 7.30
C PHE A 195 10.33 -7.79 7.17
N PRO A 196 11.38 -8.57 7.49
CA PRO A 196 12.75 -8.07 7.46
C PRO A 196 13.23 -7.64 6.06
N LYS A 197 12.50 -7.93 4.98
CA LYS A 197 12.90 -7.58 3.60
C LYS A 197 11.81 -6.89 2.75
N ILE A 198 10.79 -6.28 3.37
CA ILE A 198 9.88 -5.43 2.58
C ILE A 198 10.66 -4.21 2.09
N SER A 199 10.55 -3.94 0.78
CA SER A 199 11.14 -2.77 0.13
C SER A 199 10.05 -1.74 -0.15
N THR A 200 10.26 -0.52 0.33
CA THR A 200 9.37 0.62 0.09
C THR A 200 9.97 1.61 -0.92
N GLN A 201 11.05 1.25 -1.63
CA GLN A 201 11.75 2.11 -2.59
C GLN A 201 10.85 2.70 -3.69
N LYS A 202 9.75 2.02 -4.02
CA LYS A 202 8.77 2.47 -5.02
C LYS A 202 7.75 3.47 -4.47
N ILE A 203 7.67 3.65 -3.15
CA ILE A 203 6.68 4.49 -2.49
C ILE A 203 7.20 5.92 -2.42
N CYS A 204 6.53 6.83 -3.13
CA CYS A 204 6.83 8.26 -3.08
C CYS A 204 6.16 8.91 -1.87
N LEU A 205 6.96 9.50 -0.98
CA LEU A 205 6.47 10.06 0.29
C LEU A 205 5.76 11.40 0.14
N THR A 206 5.89 12.11 -0.98
CA THR A 206 5.36 13.48 -1.14
C THR A 206 3.87 13.61 -0.77
N ASN A 207 3.05 12.66 -1.20
CA ASN A 207 1.61 12.71 -0.86
C ASN A 207 1.33 12.38 0.61
N LEU A 208 2.13 11.51 1.23
CA LEU A 208 2.05 11.23 2.67
C LEU A 208 2.46 12.46 3.48
N ILE A 209 3.56 13.12 3.12
CA ILE A 209 4.08 14.32 3.80
C ILE A 209 3.05 15.46 3.73
N LYS A 210 2.42 15.68 2.57
CA LYS A 210 1.31 16.63 2.42
C LYS A 210 0.11 16.23 3.29
N TYR A 211 -0.19 14.93 3.38
CA TYR A 211 -1.24 14.41 4.23
C TYR A 211 -0.96 14.67 5.72
N CYS A 212 0.25 14.35 6.21
CA CYS A 212 0.69 14.64 7.59
C CYS A 212 0.52 16.12 7.94
N ALA A 213 0.95 17.01 7.03
CA ALA A 213 0.86 18.44 7.23
C ALA A 213 -0.59 18.98 7.20
N SER A 214 -1.54 18.24 6.62
CA SER A 214 -2.96 18.60 6.57
C SER A 214 -3.76 18.08 7.77
N GLN A 215 -3.47 16.87 8.23
CA GLN A 215 -4.19 16.22 9.33
C GLN A 215 -3.64 16.61 10.71
N ALA A 216 -2.40 17.08 10.78
CA ALA A 216 -1.69 17.38 12.02
C ALA A 216 -1.58 16.19 13.00
N ASP A 217 -1.75 14.95 12.53
CA ASP A 217 -1.66 13.73 13.35
C ASP A 217 -0.21 13.17 13.37
N PRO A 218 0.42 13.08 14.57
CA PRO A 218 1.76 12.51 14.76
C PRO A 218 1.93 11.06 14.30
N SER A 219 0.85 10.29 14.23
CA SER A 219 0.89 8.86 13.88
C SER A 219 1.46 8.66 12.46
N PHE A 220 1.14 9.56 11.53
CA PHE A 220 1.64 9.49 10.17
C PHE A 220 3.10 9.95 10.02
N VAL A 221 3.64 10.66 11.02
CA VAL A 221 5.08 10.97 11.08
C VAL A 221 5.88 9.68 11.29
N HIS A 222 5.41 8.82 12.20
CA HIS A 222 6.01 7.51 12.44
C HIS A 222 5.90 6.59 11.22
N LEU A 223 4.77 6.64 10.49
CA LEU A 223 4.64 5.94 9.21
C LEU A 223 5.69 6.40 8.20
N ALA A 224 5.91 7.71 8.07
CA ALA A 224 6.93 8.24 7.15
C ALA A 224 8.34 7.75 7.52
N ILE A 225 8.69 7.75 8.81
CA ILE A 225 9.98 7.24 9.31
C ILE A 225 10.12 5.73 9.00
N ASN A 226 9.07 4.95 9.27
CA ASN A 226 9.09 3.51 8.99
C ASN A 226 9.30 3.25 7.47
N LEU A 227 8.61 4.00 6.61
CA LEU A 227 8.80 3.88 5.17
C LEU A 227 10.22 4.25 4.72
N LEU A 228 10.85 5.26 5.32
CA LEU A 228 12.26 5.61 5.06
C LEU A 228 13.22 4.48 5.45
N GLN A 229 13.01 3.89 6.64
CA GLN A 229 13.81 2.76 7.13
C GLN A 229 13.75 1.53 6.19
N HIS A 230 12.65 1.37 5.45
CA HIS A 230 12.45 0.33 4.45
C HIS A 230 12.85 0.73 3.01
N GLY A 231 13.47 1.90 2.82
CA GLY A 231 14.11 2.31 1.57
C GLY A 231 13.37 3.37 0.75
N SER A 232 12.28 3.97 1.24
CA SER A 232 11.68 5.15 0.59
C SER A 232 12.69 6.31 0.55
N LYS A 233 12.58 7.18 -0.45
CA LYS A 233 13.59 8.22 -0.68
C LYS A 233 13.34 9.44 0.19
N GLU A 234 14.38 9.90 0.89
CA GLU A 234 14.34 11.17 1.64
C GLU A 234 14.02 12.37 0.73
N THR A 235 14.43 12.33 -0.55
CA THR A 235 14.19 13.39 -1.53
C THR A 235 12.70 13.63 -1.81
N ASP A 236 11.84 12.65 -1.49
CA ASP A 236 10.40 12.75 -1.69
C ASP A 236 9.71 13.55 -0.57
N ILE A 237 10.43 13.89 0.49
CA ILE A 237 9.94 14.69 1.61
C ILE A 237 9.92 16.16 1.20
N THR A 238 8.78 16.60 0.65
CA THR A 238 8.59 17.97 0.19
C THR A 238 7.13 18.39 0.34
N LEU A 239 6.89 19.64 0.73
CA LEU A 239 5.56 20.25 0.81
C LEU A 239 5.34 21.22 -0.36
N GLU A 240 6.33 22.08 -0.61
CA GLU A 240 6.36 23.05 -1.69
C GLU A 240 7.51 22.78 -2.68
N THR A 241 7.34 23.22 -3.92
CA THR A 241 8.41 23.14 -4.93
C THR A 241 9.66 23.86 -4.43
N GLY A 242 10.78 23.14 -4.40
CA GLY A 242 12.07 23.68 -3.94
C GLY A 242 12.31 23.57 -2.43
N ASP A 243 11.38 23.02 -1.64
CA ASP A 243 11.66 22.64 -0.26
C ASP A 243 12.71 21.51 -0.22
N THR A 244 13.65 21.59 0.71
CA THR A 244 14.48 20.43 1.07
C THR A 244 13.75 19.54 2.07
N PRO A 245 14.16 18.25 2.22
CA PRO A 245 13.58 17.33 3.20
C PRO A 245 13.53 17.89 4.62
N PHE A 246 14.55 18.65 5.02
CA PHE A 246 14.62 19.28 6.34
C PHE A 246 13.59 20.41 6.51
N HIS A 247 13.33 21.22 5.48
CA HIS A 247 12.33 22.29 5.53
C HIS A 247 10.90 21.73 5.63
N ALA A 248 10.62 20.66 4.87
CA ALA A 248 9.35 19.97 4.95
C ALA A 248 9.16 19.27 6.30
N ALA A 249 10.19 18.57 6.80
CA ALA A 249 10.15 17.92 8.12
C ALA A 249 9.99 18.91 9.28
N LEU A 250 10.63 20.08 9.21
CA LEU A 250 10.45 21.16 10.18
C LEU A 250 9.02 21.69 10.19
N THR A 251 8.43 21.89 9.00
CA THR A 251 7.04 22.34 8.89
C THR A 251 6.07 21.30 9.45
N ILE A 252 6.32 20.01 9.19
CA ILE A 252 5.55 18.91 9.80
C ILE A 252 5.70 18.97 11.31
N ALA A 253 6.92 19.09 11.84
CA ALA A 253 7.16 19.09 13.27
C ALA A 253 6.42 20.20 14.00
N VAL A 254 6.38 21.40 13.41
CA VAL A 254 5.62 22.54 13.94
C VAL A 254 4.12 22.28 13.92
N ARG A 255 3.59 21.58 12.91
CA ARG A 255 2.16 21.29 12.78
C ARG A 255 1.67 20.12 13.62
N THR A 256 2.49 19.07 13.77
CA THR A 256 2.15 17.84 14.50
C THR A 256 2.64 17.84 15.94
N SER A 257 3.42 18.84 16.35
CA SER A 257 4.17 18.83 17.62
C SER A 257 5.09 17.62 17.80
N ASN A 258 5.54 17.01 16.70
CA ASN A 258 6.42 15.83 16.72
C ASN A 258 7.70 16.08 15.90
N THR A 259 8.85 16.07 16.57
CA THR A 259 10.15 16.39 15.95
C THR A 259 10.88 15.18 15.37
N ASP A 260 10.31 13.97 15.46
CA ASP A 260 11.02 12.71 15.20
C ASP A 260 11.50 12.60 13.75
N LEU A 261 10.67 13.00 12.78
CA LEU A 261 11.07 12.94 11.37
C LEU A 261 12.23 13.89 11.06
N LEU A 262 12.22 15.09 11.64
CA LEU A 262 13.32 16.04 11.48
C LEU A 262 14.62 15.45 12.06
N TRP A 263 14.55 14.92 13.29
CA TRP A 263 15.72 14.33 13.94
C TRP A 263 16.19 13.05 13.27
N HIS A 264 15.29 12.24 12.73
CA HIS A 264 15.64 11.09 11.92
C HIS A 264 16.50 11.51 10.73
N LEU A 265 16.09 12.53 9.97
CA LEU A 265 16.86 13.05 8.84
C LEU A 265 18.19 13.67 9.27
N VAL A 266 18.21 14.47 10.35
CA VAL A 266 19.43 15.09 10.86
C VAL A 266 20.45 14.04 11.30
N ASN A 267 20.00 13.00 12.02
CA ASN A 267 20.88 11.96 12.52
C ASN A 267 21.40 11.05 11.40
N SER A 268 20.59 10.81 10.36
CA SER A 268 21.01 10.02 9.19
C SER A 268 22.12 10.72 8.39
N ASN A 269 22.14 12.06 8.35
CA ASN A 269 23.21 12.79 7.66
C ASN A 269 23.47 14.20 8.24
N PRO A 270 24.26 14.30 9.34
CA PRO A 270 24.45 15.55 10.08
C PRO A 270 25.07 16.70 9.27
N ASP A 271 25.92 16.40 8.30
CA ASP A 271 26.62 17.42 7.52
C ASP A 271 25.72 18.08 6.47
N ARG A 272 24.68 17.38 5.99
CA ARG A 272 23.70 17.94 5.03
C ARG A 272 22.81 19.05 5.61
N VAL A 273 22.75 19.16 6.94
CA VAL A 273 21.93 20.19 7.62
C VAL A 273 22.65 21.53 7.70
N LYS A 274 23.98 21.52 7.74
CA LYS A 274 24.77 22.75 7.91
C LYS A 274 24.62 23.64 6.68
N GLY A 275 24.12 24.87 6.90
CA GLY A 275 23.94 25.84 5.82
C GLY A 275 22.88 25.44 4.78
N VAL A 276 21.99 24.50 5.10
CA VAL A 276 20.93 24.11 4.17
C VAL A 276 20.01 25.30 3.86
N GLN A 277 19.78 25.52 2.58
CA GLN A 277 18.85 26.51 2.06
C GLN A 277 17.84 25.85 1.12
N ASP A 278 16.60 26.31 1.13
CA ASP A 278 15.61 25.95 0.13
C ASP A 278 15.89 26.68 -1.21
N ALA A 279 15.08 26.42 -2.24
CA ALA A 279 15.23 27.09 -3.54
C ALA A 279 15.05 28.61 -3.50
N ARG A 280 14.50 29.17 -2.41
CA ARG A 280 14.34 30.61 -2.17
C ARG A 280 15.51 31.21 -1.38
N GLY A 281 16.49 30.40 -0.98
CA GLY A 281 17.61 30.82 -0.13
C GLY A 281 17.26 30.85 1.37
N ASP A 282 16.06 30.41 1.76
CA ASP A 282 15.64 30.38 3.16
C ASP A 282 16.39 29.27 3.90
N THR A 283 16.98 29.62 5.04
CA THR A 283 17.48 28.62 5.99
C THR A 283 16.31 28.04 6.81
N LEU A 284 16.56 26.94 7.53
CA LEU A 284 15.56 26.37 8.46
C LEU A 284 15.00 27.40 9.46
N LEU A 285 15.83 28.35 9.92
CA LEU A 285 15.38 29.41 10.82
C LEU A 285 14.44 30.41 10.12
N HIS A 286 14.72 30.75 8.86
CA HIS A 286 13.82 31.60 8.06
C HIS A 286 12.45 30.92 7.88
N LYS A 287 12.45 29.63 7.52
CA LYS A 287 11.20 28.85 7.36
C LYS A 287 10.44 28.78 8.69
N LEU A 288 11.11 28.47 9.80
CA LEU A 288 10.49 28.46 11.13
C LEU A 288 9.81 29.80 11.43
N ALA A 289 10.55 30.91 11.32
CA ALA A 289 10.01 32.24 11.59
C ALA A 289 8.81 32.58 10.70
N LYS A 290 8.86 32.26 9.40
CA LYS A 290 7.75 32.47 8.45
C LYS A 290 6.52 31.62 8.78
N THR A 291 6.71 30.35 9.15
CA THR A 291 5.61 29.46 9.54
C THR A 291 4.94 29.97 10.81
N LEU A 292 5.73 30.37 11.82
CA LEU A 292 5.21 30.92 13.07
C LEU A 292 4.46 32.24 12.88
N ALA A 293 4.92 33.10 11.97
CA ALA A 293 4.23 34.35 11.64
C ALA A 293 2.88 34.14 10.92
N ARG A 294 2.73 33.05 10.17
CA ARG A 294 1.52 32.74 9.41
C ARG A 294 0.45 32.02 10.22
N GLU A 295 0.85 31.18 11.18
CA GLU A 295 -0.06 30.35 11.98
C GLU A 295 0.21 30.54 13.50
N PRO A 296 -0.16 31.69 14.10
CA PRO A 296 0.15 32.00 15.51
C PRO A 296 -0.53 31.10 16.53
N SER A 297 -1.57 30.36 16.11
CA SER A 297 -2.37 29.45 16.94
C SER A 297 -1.73 28.08 17.15
N LEU A 298 -0.65 27.74 16.42
CA LEU A 298 0.11 26.52 16.67
C LEU A 298 0.86 26.68 18.00
N LEU A 299 0.31 26.09 19.06
CA LEU A 299 0.82 26.19 20.43
C LEU A 299 2.30 25.80 20.52
N PHE A 300 3.07 26.74 21.04
CA PHE A 300 4.50 26.96 20.84
C PHE A 300 5.45 26.17 21.75
N GLY A 301 4.95 25.59 22.85
CA GLY A 301 5.81 25.22 23.99
C GLY A 301 6.84 24.15 23.67
N ASP A 302 6.40 23.01 23.16
CA ASP A 302 7.23 21.79 23.20
C ASP A 302 8.22 21.73 22.04
N VAL A 303 7.80 22.05 20.82
CA VAL A 303 8.67 21.96 19.62
C VAL A 303 9.73 23.04 19.64
N THR A 304 9.40 24.29 19.98
CA THR A 304 10.42 25.35 20.01
C THR A 304 11.38 25.16 21.17
N SER A 305 10.89 24.75 22.35
CA SER A 305 11.75 24.40 23.49
C SER A 305 12.64 23.21 23.16
N GLU A 306 12.10 22.14 22.58
CA GLU A 306 12.87 20.95 22.21
C GLU A 306 13.88 21.26 21.10
N LEU A 307 13.49 22.03 20.06
CA LEU A 307 14.42 22.45 19.01
C LEU A 307 15.51 23.35 19.56
N MET A 308 15.20 24.26 20.49
CA MET A 308 16.21 25.14 21.11
C MET A 308 17.11 24.35 22.06
N GLU A 309 16.58 23.41 22.85
CA GLU A 309 17.33 22.55 23.76
C GLU A 309 18.21 21.54 23.01
N LYS A 310 17.68 20.92 21.95
CA LYS A 310 18.45 20.00 21.10
C LYS A 310 19.41 20.73 20.17
N LYS A 311 19.10 21.94 19.67
CA LYS A 311 20.06 22.79 18.96
C LYS A 311 21.21 23.22 19.88
N ALA A 312 20.95 23.49 21.15
CA ALA A 312 22.01 23.69 22.15
C ALA A 312 22.88 22.44 22.28
N LYS A 313 22.30 21.24 22.34
CA LYS A 313 23.04 19.95 22.39
C LYS A 313 23.83 19.63 21.11
N VAL A 314 23.28 19.91 19.91
CA VAL A 314 23.96 19.69 18.62
C VAL A 314 25.09 20.71 18.42
N SER A 315 24.86 21.97 18.79
CA SER A 315 25.92 22.99 18.79
C SER A 315 27.01 22.61 19.78
N LEU A 316 26.68 22.18 21.00
CA LEU A 316 27.64 21.69 21.99
C LEU A 316 28.45 20.50 21.45
N ARG A 317 27.85 19.53 20.75
CA ARG A 317 28.57 18.40 20.14
C ARG A 317 29.46 18.78 18.96
N LEU A 318 29.07 19.77 18.16
CA LEU A 318 29.88 20.28 17.04
C LEU A 318 31.03 21.17 17.53
N TYR A 319 30.90 21.82 18.69
CA TYR A 319 31.93 22.64 19.32
C TYR A 319 32.79 21.89 20.36
N SER A 320 32.41 20.67 20.77
CA SER A 320 33.17 19.85 21.74
C SER A 320 34.18 18.89 21.12
N GLN A 321 34.45 18.95 19.81
CA GLN A 321 35.65 18.28 19.29
C GLN A 321 36.89 19.06 19.76
N PRO A 322 37.85 18.43 20.47
CA PRO A 322 39.02 19.13 20.95
C PRO A 322 39.85 19.63 19.76
N ARG A 323 40.09 20.94 19.70
CA ARG A 323 41.17 21.53 18.91
C ARG A 323 42.51 21.09 19.52
N SER A 324 42.92 19.85 19.28
CA SER A 324 44.24 19.38 19.72
C SER A 324 44.85 18.35 18.78
N GLN A 325 44.80 18.59 17.47
CA GLN A 325 45.74 18.00 16.51
C GLN A 325 46.12 19.02 15.41
N GLN A 326 46.69 20.15 15.82
CA GLN A 326 47.70 20.86 15.03
C GLN A 326 48.94 20.93 15.91
N ARG A 327 49.69 19.83 16.00
CA ARG A 327 51.08 19.87 16.44
C ARG A 327 51.91 20.25 15.22
N VAL A 328 52.37 21.48 15.22
CA VAL A 328 53.50 21.94 14.42
C VAL A 328 54.71 21.07 14.80
N GLU A 329 55.23 20.30 13.85
CA GLU A 329 56.54 19.66 13.95
C GLU A 329 57.60 20.77 13.91
N LEU A 330 58.03 21.25 15.07
CA LEU A 330 59.32 21.90 15.24
C LEU A 330 60.34 20.81 15.60
N GLY A 331 61.03 20.32 14.57
CA GLY A 331 62.18 19.44 14.73
C GLY A 331 63.32 20.18 15.42
N TYR A 332 63.67 19.75 16.63
CA TYR A 332 64.97 19.99 17.24
C TYR A 332 65.83 18.75 17.01
N SER A 333 66.79 18.82 16.09
CA SER A 333 67.94 17.91 16.06
C SER A 333 69.04 18.53 16.90
N GLY A 334 69.51 17.80 17.91
CA GLY A 334 70.67 18.18 18.69
C GLY A 334 71.37 16.96 19.27
N LYS A 335 72.29 16.39 18.50
CA LYS A 335 73.69 16.08 18.83
C LYS A 335 74.33 15.23 17.76
#